data_AF-A0A1Z4RAA6-F1
#
_entry.id   AF-A0A1Z4RAA6-F1
#
_cell.length_a   1.000
_cell.length_b   1.000
_cell.length_c   1.000
_cell.angle_alpha   90.00
_cell.angle_beta   90.00
_cell.angle_gamma   90.00
#
_symmetry.space_group_name_H-M   'P 1'
#
loop_
_entity.id
_entity.type
_entity.pdbx_description
1 polymer ?
#
loop_
_entity_poly.entity_id
_entity_poly.type
_entity_poly.pdbx_seq_one_letter_code
_entity_poly.pdbx_strand_id
1 'polypeptide(L)'
;MAASLTENEYRAIGLYLVLNFADRIRITDTQALLDIKSVLEEQYTDGITAIPEAYIDGDILVGVFEDRVDAKLTKRYRFEIGEDFTSYRMLNPVQADNFIEFAAKSGAKAKNCTKGTPCGGSCVSSKKTCRKNNSAGAKKKVENIKGKAAGGDKPATKSTATNDGLLKAKQTNPFAKPNLTTDQFNEFRRNRDFVNEHKNPDFVGNKTYEQWKGDNPKAVYSPARYKGELLAAIRNGYVVDDKVIQAAKLKLNKSEERKLQENKQNLTDRTKSIAEIQKAIDHPLVDAETAKKYKPKMTEAEAEDYVKGSYTGNLSFYHGNTVSVTSSVENDGVDPSKNAQGIFGRGFYLASNKRESEDYAYSSGSQKSEEASVVTAKVNVKNPLILESKDFDLFGSKFPGNESNNVDSTAIAEFAKAKGHDSIYLKDFGYFVALDGKQVVTYKNEPLTEKRKKEIKEDRITSTDDVANRASESETGKTLAKAEKNEIE
;
A
#
# COMPACT_ATOMS: atom_id res chain seq x y z
N MET A 1 -14.54 28.35 1.37
CA MET A 1 -14.96 27.08 0.75
C MET A 1 -13.70 26.24 0.57
N ALA A 2 -13.55 25.16 1.31
CA ALA A 2 -12.37 24.29 1.19
C ALA A 2 -12.53 23.44 -0.08
N ALA A 3 -11.53 23.49 -0.98
CA ALA A 3 -11.52 22.67 -2.18
C ALA A 3 -11.37 21.19 -1.79
N SER A 4 -12.40 20.39 -2.01
CA SER A 4 -12.30 18.93 -2.02
C SER A 4 -11.75 18.49 -3.38
N LEU A 5 -10.69 17.68 -3.39
CA LEU A 5 -10.18 17.04 -4.61
C LEU A 5 -11.31 16.27 -5.32
N THR A 6 -11.30 16.31 -6.65
CA THR A 6 -12.29 15.64 -7.50
C THR A 6 -12.01 14.14 -7.62
N GLU A 7 -13.05 13.32 -7.86
CA GLU A 7 -12.94 11.85 -8.02
C GLU A 7 -11.90 11.44 -9.09
N ASN A 8 -11.68 12.27 -10.10
CA ASN A 8 -10.72 12.01 -11.19
C ASN A 8 -9.25 12.23 -10.77
N GLU A 9 -8.98 13.17 -9.87
CA GLU A 9 -7.64 13.39 -9.31
C GLU A 9 -7.24 12.21 -8.42
N TYR A 10 -8.22 11.58 -7.78
CA TYR A 10 -8.07 10.34 -7.01
C TYR A 10 -7.80 9.09 -7.86
N ARG A 11 -8.43 8.95 -9.03
CA ARG A 11 -8.17 7.82 -9.94
C ARG A 11 -6.75 7.82 -10.50
N ALA A 12 -6.13 8.97 -10.68
CA ALA A 12 -4.72 9.07 -11.07
C ALA A 12 -3.76 8.56 -9.96
N ILE A 13 -4.15 8.69 -8.69
CA ILE A 13 -3.39 8.24 -7.51
C ILE A 13 -3.42 6.71 -7.39
N GLY A 14 -4.56 6.08 -7.61
CA GLY A 14 -4.69 4.61 -7.56
C GLY A 14 -4.08 3.89 -8.77
N LEU A 15 -4.26 4.43 -9.98
CA LEU A 15 -3.87 3.71 -11.21
C LEU A 15 -2.35 3.64 -11.46
N TYR A 16 -1.55 4.55 -10.87
CA TYR A 16 -0.08 4.46 -10.98
C TYR A 16 0.54 3.40 -10.06
N LEU A 17 -0.20 2.93 -9.04
CA LEU A 17 0.26 1.90 -8.11
C LEU A 17 -0.30 0.50 -8.44
N VAL A 18 -1.37 0.38 -9.25
CA VAL A 18 -1.87 -0.93 -9.71
C VAL A 18 -1.13 -1.39 -10.96
N LEU A 19 0.14 -1.75 -10.82
CA LEU A 19 0.85 -2.58 -11.80
C LEU A 19 1.10 -3.95 -11.17
N ASN A 20 0.15 -4.89 -11.39
CA ASN A 20 0.21 -6.33 -11.11
C ASN A 20 1.29 -6.77 -10.10
N PHE A 21 0.95 -6.69 -8.81
CA PHE A 21 1.72 -7.27 -7.73
C PHE A 21 1.57 -8.80 -7.79
N ALA A 22 2.63 -9.46 -8.24
CA ALA A 22 2.95 -10.80 -7.81
C ALA A 22 4.29 -10.71 -7.07
N ASP A 23 4.39 -11.33 -5.90
CA ASP A 23 5.57 -11.30 -5.03
C ASP A 23 6.83 -11.73 -5.78
N ARG A 24 7.69 -10.76 -6.09
CA ARG A 24 8.96 -11.00 -6.78
C ARG A 24 10.14 -10.94 -5.81
N ILE A 25 10.79 -12.07 -5.55
CA ILE A 25 12.03 -12.12 -4.76
C ILE A 25 13.21 -11.81 -5.68
N ARG A 26 13.88 -10.67 -5.50
CA ARG A 26 15.05 -10.31 -6.32
C ARG A 26 16.23 -11.25 -6.06
N ILE A 27 16.83 -11.73 -7.15
CA ILE A 27 18.00 -12.60 -7.13
C ILE A 27 19.26 -11.74 -7.28
N THR A 28 20.04 -11.63 -6.19
CA THR A 28 21.32 -10.89 -6.17
C THR A 28 22.53 -11.79 -5.99
N ASP A 29 22.33 -13.07 -5.67
CA ASP A 29 23.40 -14.05 -5.52
C ASP A 29 24.13 -14.24 -6.87
N THR A 30 25.45 -14.06 -6.86
CA THR A 30 26.27 -14.13 -8.08
C THR A 30 26.21 -15.53 -8.69
N GLN A 31 26.23 -16.58 -7.87
CA GLN A 31 26.17 -17.95 -8.37
C GLN A 31 24.80 -18.26 -8.99
N ALA A 32 23.71 -17.81 -8.36
CA ALA A 32 22.37 -17.94 -8.92
C ALA A 32 22.23 -17.22 -10.27
N LEU A 33 22.78 -16.01 -10.41
CA LEU A 33 22.79 -15.28 -11.70
C LEU A 33 23.61 -16.03 -12.77
N LEU A 34 24.74 -16.64 -12.40
CA LEU A 34 25.52 -17.49 -13.32
C LEU A 34 24.75 -18.76 -13.71
N ASP A 35 24.00 -19.35 -12.79
CA ASP A 35 23.16 -20.51 -13.06
C ASP A 35 22.00 -20.15 -14.00
N ILE A 36 21.33 -19.00 -13.80
CA ILE A 36 20.31 -18.46 -14.72
C ILE A 36 20.92 -18.24 -16.10
N LYS A 37 22.10 -17.61 -16.18
CA LYS A 37 22.81 -17.40 -17.44
C LYS A 37 23.04 -18.72 -18.16
N SER A 38 23.52 -19.74 -17.44
CA SER A 38 23.79 -21.04 -18.03
C SER A 38 22.52 -21.73 -18.53
N VAL A 39 21.38 -21.59 -17.85
CA VAL A 39 20.09 -22.13 -18.30
C VAL A 39 19.64 -21.45 -19.60
N LEU A 40 19.74 -20.12 -19.65
CA LEU A 40 19.39 -19.34 -20.84
C LEU A 40 20.30 -19.67 -22.04
N GLU A 41 21.61 -19.85 -21.82
CA GLU A 41 22.59 -20.16 -22.86
C GLU A 41 22.45 -21.57 -23.47
N GLU A 42 21.65 -22.47 -22.88
CA GLU A 42 21.25 -23.72 -23.56
C GLU A 42 20.41 -23.45 -24.82
N GLN A 43 19.72 -22.31 -24.88
CA GLN A 43 18.81 -21.92 -25.96
C GLN A 43 19.29 -20.67 -26.70
N TYR A 44 19.85 -19.71 -25.96
CA TYR A 44 20.36 -18.45 -26.48
C TYR A 44 21.86 -18.58 -26.81
N THR A 45 22.16 -18.84 -28.09
CA THR A 45 23.53 -19.21 -28.53
C THR A 45 24.45 -18.02 -28.81
N ASP A 46 23.93 -16.79 -28.83
CA ASP A 46 24.70 -15.61 -29.25
C ASP A 46 25.52 -14.99 -28.11
N GLY A 47 25.40 -15.56 -26.90
CA GLY A 47 26.11 -15.17 -25.69
C GLY A 47 25.38 -14.09 -24.90
N ILE A 48 25.29 -14.28 -23.58
CA ILE A 48 24.66 -13.30 -22.68
C ILE A 48 25.74 -12.42 -22.05
N THR A 49 25.62 -11.11 -22.27
CA THR A 49 26.54 -10.10 -21.74
C THR A 49 26.28 -9.83 -20.27
N ALA A 50 25.01 -9.62 -19.89
CA ALA A 50 24.62 -9.30 -18.52
C ALA A 50 23.19 -9.76 -18.21
N ILE A 51 22.89 -9.92 -16.92
CA ILE A 51 21.53 -10.12 -16.38
C ILE A 51 21.29 -8.99 -15.37
N PRO A 52 20.82 -7.81 -15.82
CA PRO A 52 20.61 -6.66 -14.94
C PRO A 52 19.57 -6.90 -13.84
N GLU A 53 18.59 -7.76 -14.11
CA GLU A 53 17.53 -8.07 -13.16
C GLU A 53 17.04 -9.52 -13.32
N ALA A 54 16.79 -10.15 -12.17
CA ALA A 54 16.22 -11.48 -12.07
C ALA A 54 15.43 -11.58 -10.75
N TYR A 55 14.31 -12.27 -10.80
CA TYR A 55 13.36 -12.41 -9.71
C TYR A 55 12.80 -13.84 -9.68
N ILE A 56 12.38 -14.29 -8.51
CA ILE A 56 11.49 -15.44 -8.33
C ILE A 56 10.07 -14.89 -8.25
N ASP A 57 9.20 -15.29 -9.16
CA ASP A 57 7.79 -14.90 -9.25
C ASP A 57 6.95 -16.18 -9.12
N GLY A 58 6.54 -16.51 -7.89
CA GLY A 58 5.96 -17.82 -7.56
C GLY A 58 6.87 -18.99 -7.97
N ASP A 59 6.37 -19.83 -8.88
CA ASP A 59 7.08 -21.02 -9.37
C ASP A 59 7.95 -20.77 -10.62
N ILE A 60 8.16 -19.52 -11.03
CA ILE A 60 8.99 -19.21 -12.19
C ILE A 60 10.07 -18.20 -11.84
N LEU A 61 11.20 -18.25 -12.54
CA LEU A 61 12.20 -17.19 -12.53
C LEU A 61 11.87 -16.24 -13.67
N VAL A 62 11.83 -14.94 -13.40
CA VAL A 62 11.58 -13.91 -14.40
C VAL A 62 12.68 -12.86 -14.36
N GLY A 63 12.97 -12.20 -15.47
CA GLY A 63 13.96 -11.14 -15.47
C GLY A 63 14.29 -10.61 -16.85
N VAL A 64 15.41 -9.91 -16.95
CA VAL A 64 15.93 -9.38 -18.21
C VAL A 64 17.40 -9.74 -18.36
N PHE A 65 17.79 -10.15 -19.56
CA PHE A 65 19.18 -10.30 -19.94
C PHE A 65 19.52 -9.43 -21.16
N GLU A 66 20.81 -9.12 -21.28
CA GLU A 66 21.35 -8.28 -22.33
C GLU A 66 22.35 -9.04 -23.19
N ASP A 67 22.27 -8.81 -24.49
CA ASP A 67 23.25 -9.24 -25.47
C ASP A 67 23.81 -8.02 -26.22
N ARG A 68 25.05 -7.67 -25.91
CA ARG A 68 25.77 -6.59 -26.59
C ARG A 68 26.31 -7.12 -27.91
N VAL A 69 25.72 -6.66 -29.01
CA VAL A 69 26.16 -6.99 -30.38
C VAL A 69 27.40 -6.18 -30.73
N ASP A 70 27.36 -4.87 -30.48
CA ASP A 70 28.49 -3.96 -30.63
C ASP A 70 28.34 -2.74 -29.69
N ALA A 71 29.10 -1.67 -29.93
CA ALA A 71 29.04 -0.44 -29.14
C ALA A 71 27.73 0.35 -29.32
N LYS A 72 26.95 0.08 -30.37
CA LYS A 72 25.74 0.81 -30.74
C LYS A 72 24.45 0.01 -30.52
N LEU A 73 24.53 -1.32 -30.47
CA LEU A 73 23.39 -2.21 -30.30
C LEU A 73 23.59 -3.15 -29.11
N THR A 74 22.71 -2.99 -28.12
CA THR A 74 22.47 -3.98 -27.07
C THR A 74 21.03 -4.49 -27.19
N LYS A 75 20.86 -5.79 -27.43
CA LYS A 75 19.55 -6.43 -27.44
C LYS A 75 19.16 -6.74 -25.99
N ARG A 76 17.93 -6.39 -25.61
CA ARG A 76 17.38 -6.66 -24.27
C ARG A 76 16.27 -7.69 -24.40
N TYR A 77 16.28 -8.72 -23.56
CA TYR A 77 15.32 -9.81 -23.59
C TYR A 77 14.67 -9.99 -22.23
N ARG A 78 13.34 -10.07 -22.18
CA ARG A 78 12.64 -10.56 -20.98
C ARG A 78 12.61 -12.08 -21.04
N PHE A 79 12.97 -12.74 -19.94
CA PHE A 79 12.93 -14.20 -19.82
C PHE A 79 11.93 -14.66 -18.75
N GLU A 80 11.46 -15.90 -18.93
CA GLU A 80 10.70 -16.69 -17.96
C GLU A 80 11.27 -18.11 -17.95
N ILE A 81 11.62 -18.62 -16.78
CA ILE A 81 12.14 -19.98 -16.57
C ILE A 81 11.25 -20.68 -15.56
N GLY A 82 10.40 -21.59 -16.03
CA GLY A 82 9.68 -22.52 -15.18
C GLY A 82 10.48 -23.80 -14.96
N GLU A 83 9.88 -24.78 -14.28
CA GLU A 83 10.50 -26.10 -14.10
C GLU A 83 10.75 -26.76 -15.46
N ASP A 84 9.73 -26.81 -16.32
CA ASP A 84 9.81 -27.54 -17.59
C ASP A 84 10.22 -26.71 -18.79
N PHE A 85 10.27 -25.39 -18.69
CA PHE A 85 10.50 -24.52 -19.84
C PHE A 85 11.38 -23.33 -19.54
N THR A 86 12.04 -22.86 -20.59
CA THR A 86 12.64 -21.53 -20.66
C THR A 86 12.05 -20.82 -21.85
N SER A 87 11.68 -19.55 -21.67
CA SER A 87 11.21 -18.70 -22.74
C SER A 87 11.79 -17.30 -22.63
N TYR A 88 11.97 -16.63 -23.76
CA TYR A 88 12.41 -15.24 -23.80
C TYR A 88 11.94 -14.51 -25.05
N ARG A 89 11.75 -13.19 -24.91
CA ARG A 89 11.33 -12.30 -26.00
C ARG A 89 12.09 -10.99 -25.97
N MET A 90 12.38 -10.44 -27.15
CA MET A 90 13.10 -9.17 -27.27
C MET A 90 12.22 -8.00 -26.81
N LEU A 91 12.79 -7.06 -26.07
CA LEU A 91 12.12 -5.86 -25.57
C LEU A 91 12.33 -4.64 -26.50
N ASN A 92 13.39 -4.65 -27.32
CA ASN A 92 13.72 -3.56 -28.23
C ASN A 92 13.83 -4.01 -29.72
N PRO A 93 12.79 -4.67 -30.29
CA PRO A 93 12.85 -5.26 -31.62
C PRO A 93 13.15 -4.25 -32.74
N VAL A 94 12.62 -3.01 -32.63
CA VAL A 94 12.83 -1.96 -33.66
C VAL A 94 14.30 -1.56 -33.79
N GLN A 95 15.03 -1.49 -32.68
CA GLN A 95 16.45 -1.15 -32.68
C GLN A 95 17.29 -2.25 -33.33
N ALA A 96 16.95 -3.52 -33.09
CA ALA A 96 17.62 -4.66 -33.69
C ALA A 96 17.30 -4.80 -35.19
N ASP A 97 16.05 -4.58 -35.60
CA ASP A 97 15.63 -4.72 -37.00
C ASP A 97 16.23 -3.64 -37.91
N ASN A 98 16.35 -2.42 -37.38
CA ASN A 98 16.91 -1.25 -38.08
C ASN A 98 18.44 -1.18 -38.01
N PHE A 99 19.09 -2.13 -37.34
CA PHE A 99 20.54 -2.15 -37.24
C PHE A 99 21.16 -2.51 -38.60
N ILE A 100 21.96 -1.58 -39.14
CA ILE A 100 22.75 -1.77 -40.36
C ILE A 100 24.14 -2.20 -39.92
N GLU A 101 24.48 -3.44 -40.22
CA GLU A 101 25.77 -4.03 -39.88
C GLU A 101 26.88 -3.39 -40.74
N PHE A 102 27.59 -2.41 -40.16
CA PHE A 102 28.83 -1.91 -40.75
C PHE A 102 29.92 -2.92 -40.47
N ALA A 103 30.21 -3.79 -41.46
CA ALA A 103 31.31 -4.74 -41.55
C ALA A 103 31.90 -5.17 -40.19
N ALA A 104 31.45 -6.33 -39.68
CA ALA A 104 31.93 -6.91 -38.43
C ALA A 104 33.47 -6.83 -38.31
N LYS A 105 33.96 -6.27 -37.20
CA LYS A 105 35.40 -6.24 -36.88
C LYS A 105 35.96 -7.66 -37.00
N SER A 106 37.02 -7.83 -37.77
CA SER A 106 37.74 -9.09 -37.91
C SER A 106 38.14 -9.63 -36.55
N GLY A 107 37.61 -10.79 -36.16
CA GLY A 107 37.99 -11.51 -34.93
C GLY A 107 36.87 -11.79 -33.91
N ALA A 108 35.67 -11.21 -34.05
CA ALA A 108 34.51 -11.60 -33.23
C ALA A 108 33.86 -12.89 -33.79
N LYS A 109 33.50 -13.85 -32.93
CA LYS A 109 32.70 -15.01 -33.36
C LYS A 109 31.41 -14.51 -34.01
N ALA A 110 31.12 -14.98 -35.22
CA ALA A 110 29.87 -14.64 -35.91
C ALA A 110 28.68 -15.05 -35.02
N LYS A 111 27.79 -14.10 -34.74
CA LYS A 111 26.55 -14.37 -34.02
C LYS A 111 25.58 -15.09 -34.94
N ASN A 112 24.78 -16.01 -34.40
CA ASN A 112 23.83 -16.76 -35.21
C ASN A 112 22.67 -15.87 -35.70
N CYS A 113 22.39 -14.77 -34.98
CA CYS A 113 21.37 -13.79 -35.37
C CYS A 113 21.84 -12.34 -35.23
N THR A 114 22.23 -11.71 -36.34
CA THR A 114 22.34 -10.23 -36.35
C THR A 114 20.94 -9.61 -36.22
N LYS A 115 19.99 -10.02 -37.07
CA LYS A 115 18.60 -9.57 -37.05
C LYS A 115 17.70 -10.66 -36.47
N GLY A 116 16.89 -10.33 -35.47
CA GLY A 116 16.01 -11.30 -34.80
C GLY A 116 16.56 -11.88 -33.50
N THR A 117 15.94 -12.98 -33.08
CA THR A 117 16.13 -13.66 -31.79
C THR A 117 16.68 -15.08 -32.01
N PRO A 118 17.87 -15.41 -31.50
CA PRO A 118 18.36 -16.78 -31.45
C PRO A 118 17.40 -17.70 -30.71
N CYS A 119 17.12 -18.89 -31.24
CA CYS A 119 16.30 -19.89 -30.57
C CYS A 119 16.80 -21.30 -30.90
N GLY A 120 17.74 -21.77 -30.08
CA GLY A 120 18.30 -23.12 -30.16
C GLY A 120 18.92 -23.46 -31.51
N GLY A 121 19.81 -22.61 -32.00
CA GLY A 121 20.54 -22.75 -33.27
C GLY A 121 19.83 -22.17 -34.50
N SER A 122 18.59 -21.72 -34.36
CA SER A 122 17.82 -21.06 -35.44
C SER A 122 17.58 -19.59 -35.13
N CYS A 123 17.29 -18.79 -36.16
CA CYS A 123 16.92 -17.39 -35.99
C CYS A 123 15.42 -17.19 -36.17
N VAL A 124 14.73 -16.72 -35.13
CA VAL A 124 13.31 -16.33 -35.22
C VAL A 124 13.18 -14.81 -35.30
N SER A 125 12.02 -14.35 -35.79
CA SER A 125 11.71 -12.92 -35.84
C SER A 125 11.91 -12.23 -34.49
N SER A 126 12.39 -10.99 -34.49
CA SER A 126 12.60 -10.13 -33.31
C SER A 126 11.33 -9.96 -32.46
N LYS A 127 10.14 -10.11 -33.08
CA LYS A 127 8.83 -10.01 -32.42
C LYS A 127 8.32 -11.35 -31.88
N LYS A 128 8.98 -12.48 -32.16
CA LYS A 128 8.57 -13.80 -31.68
C LYS A 128 9.27 -14.15 -30.37
N THR A 129 8.57 -14.90 -29.52
CA THR A 129 9.10 -15.50 -28.30
C THR A 129 9.79 -16.82 -28.65
N CYS A 130 11.02 -17.02 -28.16
CA CYS A 130 11.63 -18.35 -28.14
C CYS A 130 11.12 -19.09 -26.91
N ARG A 131 10.73 -20.35 -27.07
CA ARG A 131 10.36 -21.24 -25.96
C ARG A 131 10.84 -22.65 -26.26
N LYS A 132 11.55 -23.27 -25.32
CA LYS A 132 11.95 -24.68 -25.38
C LYS A 132 11.88 -25.30 -23.99
N ASN A 133 11.75 -26.62 -23.97
CA ASN A 133 11.76 -27.39 -22.73
C ASN A 133 13.15 -27.41 -22.11
N ASN A 134 13.22 -27.40 -20.79
CA ASN A 134 14.47 -27.43 -20.03
C ASN A 134 15.12 -28.81 -20.09
N SER A 135 16.45 -28.83 -20.24
CA SER A 135 17.22 -30.05 -20.04
C SER A 135 17.19 -30.49 -18.57
N ALA A 136 17.56 -31.75 -18.29
CA ALA A 136 17.68 -32.21 -16.90
C ALA A 136 18.71 -31.38 -16.10
N GLY A 137 19.77 -30.88 -16.76
CA GLY A 137 20.75 -29.98 -16.15
C GLY A 137 20.14 -28.63 -15.79
N ALA A 138 19.36 -28.04 -16.70
CA ALA A 138 18.65 -26.79 -16.44
C ALA A 138 17.64 -26.91 -15.30
N LYS A 139 16.84 -27.98 -15.27
CA LYS A 139 15.88 -28.26 -14.18
C LYS A 139 16.54 -28.23 -12.80
N LYS A 140 17.66 -28.95 -12.65
CA LYS A 140 18.42 -29.02 -11.40
C LYS A 140 18.96 -27.65 -10.97
N LYS A 141 19.38 -26.80 -11.92
CA LYS A 141 19.84 -25.44 -11.62
C LYS A 141 18.71 -24.54 -11.14
N VAL A 142 17.54 -24.60 -11.80
CA VAL A 142 16.35 -23.83 -11.40
C VAL A 142 15.90 -24.20 -9.99
N GLU A 143 15.89 -25.48 -9.66
CA GLU A 143 15.57 -25.98 -8.33
C GLU A 143 16.57 -25.45 -7.27
N ASN A 144 17.87 -25.52 -7.57
CA ASN A 144 18.91 -24.98 -6.67
C ASN A 144 18.79 -23.47 -6.44
N ILE A 145 18.46 -22.69 -7.48
CA ILE A 145 18.27 -21.23 -7.38
C ILE A 145 17.10 -20.94 -6.43
N LYS A 146 15.96 -21.62 -6.62
CA LYS A 146 14.78 -21.48 -5.77
C LYS A 146 15.05 -21.91 -4.33
N GLY A 147 15.75 -23.04 -4.14
CA GLY A 147 16.10 -23.55 -2.82
C GLY A 147 17.01 -22.61 -2.02
N LYS A 148 18.00 -21.99 -2.68
CA LYS A 148 18.89 -21.01 -2.02
C LYS A 148 18.18 -19.73 -1.62
N ALA A 149 17.25 -19.26 -2.45
CA ALA A 149 16.48 -18.06 -2.14
C ALA A 149 15.48 -18.27 -0.98
N ALA A 150 15.00 -19.50 -0.79
CA ALA A 150 14.13 -19.86 0.33
C ALA A 150 14.87 -20.01 1.68
N GLY A 151 16.20 -20.17 1.67
CA GLY A 151 17.01 -20.49 2.86
C GLY A 151 17.93 -19.38 3.38
N GLY A 152 17.59 -18.11 3.16
CA GLY A 152 18.51 -16.97 3.29
C GLY A 152 19.42 -16.90 4.52
N ASP A 153 20.68 -17.29 4.36
CA ASP A 153 21.80 -16.82 5.18
C ASP A 153 22.11 -15.36 4.81
N LYS A 154 21.77 -14.44 5.71
CA LYS A 154 22.05 -13.00 5.58
C LYS A 154 23.57 -12.75 5.69
N PRO A 155 24.22 -12.08 4.72
CA PRO A 155 25.59 -11.62 4.91
C PRO A 155 25.62 -10.52 5.98
N ALA A 156 26.34 -10.77 7.08
CA ALA A 156 26.53 -9.79 8.14
C ALA A 156 27.54 -8.71 7.72
N THR A 157 27.06 -7.64 7.10
CA THR A 157 27.85 -6.43 6.87
C THR A 157 27.89 -5.61 8.16
N LYS A 158 29.03 -5.62 8.88
CA LYS A 158 29.26 -4.75 10.04
C LYS A 158 29.28 -3.28 9.61
N SER A 159 28.16 -2.60 9.79
CA SER A 159 28.05 -1.14 9.74
C SER A 159 28.37 -0.57 11.12
N THR A 160 29.48 0.13 11.26
CA THR A 160 29.81 0.99 12.39
C THR A 160 29.03 2.31 12.29
N ALA A 161 27.72 2.24 12.49
CA ALA A 161 26.88 3.40 12.82
C ALA A 161 26.49 3.30 14.29
N THR A 162 26.83 4.31 15.08
CA THR A 162 26.54 4.44 16.52
C THR A 162 25.04 4.19 16.80
N ASN A 163 24.75 3.14 17.56
CA ASN A 163 23.42 2.63 17.92
C ASN A 163 22.65 3.47 18.97
N ASP A 164 23.00 4.74 19.18
CA ASP A 164 22.62 5.44 20.42
C ASP A 164 21.29 6.20 20.40
N GLY A 165 20.33 5.89 19.50
CA GLY A 165 19.04 6.60 19.62
C GLY A 165 17.84 6.19 18.76
N LEU A 166 17.95 5.25 17.82
CA LEU A 166 16.86 4.90 16.92
C LEU A 166 16.45 3.42 17.06
N LEU A 167 15.16 3.17 16.85
CA LEU A 167 14.50 1.87 16.67
C LEU A 167 14.15 1.05 17.94
N LYS A 168 13.52 1.68 18.93
CA LYS A 168 12.65 0.93 19.86
C LYS A 168 11.25 1.49 19.81
N ALA A 169 10.35 0.70 19.23
CA ALA A 169 8.93 0.95 19.33
C ALA A 169 8.53 1.03 20.81
N LYS A 170 7.72 2.03 21.16
CA LYS A 170 7.18 2.20 22.51
C LYS A 170 5.67 2.15 22.43
N GLN A 171 5.08 1.08 22.97
CA GLN A 171 3.63 1.01 23.12
C GLN A 171 3.17 2.11 24.10
N THR A 172 2.36 3.04 23.62
CA THR A 172 1.83 4.16 24.41
C THR A 172 0.34 4.03 24.69
N ASN A 173 -0.37 3.15 23.98
CA ASN A 173 -1.80 2.95 24.15
C ASN A 173 -2.08 1.80 25.15
N PRO A 174 -2.54 2.10 26.38
CA PRO A 174 -2.82 1.07 27.39
C PRO A 174 -4.04 0.21 27.06
N PHE A 175 -4.83 0.59 26.05
CA PHE A 175 -6.00 -0.17 25.60
C PHE A 175 -5.70 -1.02 24.36
N ALA A 176 -4.48 -0.94 23.83
CA ALA A 176 -4.06 -1.73 22.68
C ALA A 176 -4.32 -3.23 22.89
N LYS A 177 -4.62 -3.91 21.80
CA LYS A 177 -4.76 -5.37 21.72
C LYS A 177 -3.67 -5.91 20.78
N PRO A 178 -2.41 -6.06 21.23
CA PRO A 178 -1.28 -6.42 20.35
C PRO A 178 -1.50 -7.75 19.59
N ASN A 179 -2.24 -8.68 20.21
CA ASN A 179 -2.53 -10.00 19.63
C ASN A 179 -3.87 -10.02 18.87
N LEU A 180 -4.41 -8.87 18.49
CA LEU A 180 -5.63 -8.78 17.69
C LEU A 180 -5.36 -9.28 16.27
N THR A 181 -6.07 -10.33 15.88
CA THR A 181 -6.05 -10.89 14.53
C THR A 181 -6.98 -10.11 13.59
N THR A 182 -6.80 -10.26 12.28
CA THR A 182 -7.70 -9.66 11.29
C THR A 182 -9.13 -10.15 11.41
N ASP A 183 -9.33 -11.42 11.80
CA ASP A 183 -10.66 -12.04 11.87
C ASP A 183 -11.47 -11.51 13.06
N GLN A 184 -10.81 -11.35 14.22
CA GLN A 184 -11.37 -10.68 15.40
C GLN A 184 -11.71 -9.22 15.10
N PHE A 185 -10.84 -8.51 14.36
CA PHE A 185 -11.12 -7.13 13.96
C PHE A 185 -12.31 -7.03 12.98
N ASN A 186 -12.41 -7.97 12.03
CA ASN A 186 -13.57 -8.05 11.13
C ASN A 186 -14.87 -8.39 11.89
N GLU A 187 -14.80 -9.21 12.94
CA GLU A 187 -15.95 -9.42 13.84
C GLU A 187 -16.35 -8.14 14.57
N PHE A 188 -15.37 -7.40 15.12
CA PHE A 188 -15.60 -6.09 15.72
C PHE A 188 -16.32 -5.15 14.75
N ARG A 189 -15.86 -5.06 13.49
CA ARG A 189 -16.50 -4.22 12.46
C ARG A 189 -17.94 -4.62 12.20
N ARG A 190 -18.21 -5.91 11.99
CA ARG A 190 -19.58 -6.43 11.81
C ARG A 190 -20.47 -6.12 13.01
N ASN A 191 -19.94 -6.23 14.22
CA ASN A 191 -20.68 -5.88 15.44
C ASN A 191 -20.96 -4.38 15.50
N ARG A 192 -19.98 -3.54 15.16
CA ARG A 192 -20.13 -2.08 15.09
C ARG A 192 -21.20 -1.66 14.10
N ASP A 193 -21.18 -2.21 12.89
CA ASP A 193 -22.15 -1.91 11.84
C ASP A 193 -23.57 -2.34 12.26
N PHE A 194 -23.70 -3.55 12.85
CA PHE A 194 -24.96 -4.03 13.41
C PHE A 194 -25.52 -3.11 14.51
N VAL A 195 -24.68 -2.68 15.46
CA VAL A 195 -25.10 -1.75 16.53
C VAL A 195 -25.46 -0.37 15.97
N ASN A 196 -24.73 0.11 14.96
CA ASN A 196 -25.03 1.38 14.32
C ASN A 196 -26.36 1.32 13.56
N GLU A 197 -26.66 0.22 12.87
CA GLU A 197 -27.95 -0.02 12.24
C GLU A 197 -29.10 0.01 13.28
N HIS A 198 -28.89 -0.58 14.46
CA HIS A 198 -29.85 -0.51 15.58
C HIS A 198 -30.06 0.89 16.13
N LYS A 199 -29.02 1.73 16.11
CA LYS A 199 -29.10 3.13 16.55
C LYS A 199 -29.64 4.06 15.47
N ASN A 200 -29.73 3.59 14.23
CA ASN A 200 -30.22 4.41 13.13
C ASN A 200 -31.67 4.82 13.41
N PRO A 201 -31.99 6.12 13.50
CA PRO A 201 -33.37 6.56 13.67
C PRO A 201 -34.28 6.09 12.54
N ASP A 202 -33.71 5.77 11.36
CA ASP A 202 -34.46 5.30 10.21
C ASP A 202 -34.89 3.83 10.25
N PHE A 203 -34.31 3.05 11.17
CA PHE A 203 -34.64 1.67 11.35
C PHE A 203 -36.10 1.49 11.80
N VAL A 204 -36.83 0.55 11.19
CA VAL A 204 -38.26 0.33 11.44
C VAL A 204 -38.57 0.02 12.91
N GLY A 205 -37.66 -0.64 13.62
CA GLY A 205 -37.79 -0.95 15.04
C GLY A 205 -37.71 0.27 15.97
N ASN A 206 -37.29 1.43 15.45
CA ASN A 206 -37.17 2.70 16.16
C ASN A 206 -38.26 3.73 15.79
N LYS A 207 -39.10 3.43 14.80
CA LYS A 207 -40.13 4.33 14.29
C LYS A 207 -41.50 3.82 14.69
N THR A 208 -42.41 4.73 15.08
CA THR A 208 -43.84 4.46 15.13
C THR A 208 -44.42 4.32 13.71
N TYR A 209 -45.64 3.78 13.59
CA TYR A 209 -46.31 3.63 12.29
C TYR A 209 -46.41 4.97 11.53
N GLU A 210 -46.77 6.05 12.20
CA GLU A 210 -46.93 7.37 11.55
C GLU A 210 -45.59 7.92 11.06
N GLN A 211 -44.51 7.76 11.81
CA GLN A 211 -43.16 8.15 11.39
C GLN A 211 -42.73 7.33 10.16
N TRP A 212 -42.82 6.01 10.25
CA TRP A 212 -42.44 5.11 9.16
C TRP A 212 -43.26 5.34 7.87
N LYS A 213 -44.55 5.65 8.02
CA LYS A 213 -45.44 6.03 6.91
C LYS A 213 -45.04 7.37 6.28
N GLY A 214 -44.67 8.36 7.10
CA GLY A 214 -44.21 9.68 6.65
C GLY A 214 -42.99 9.62 5.74
N ASP A 215 -42.06 8.71 6.03
CA ASP A 215 -40.83 8.54 5.24
C ASP A 215 -41.06 7.77 3.92
N ASN A 216 -42.21 7.12 3.77
CA ASN A 216 -42.54 6.31 2.60
C ASN A 216 -43.92 6.67 2.02
N PRO A 217 -44.14 7.92 1.59
CA PRO A 217 -45.46 8.44 1.24
C PRO A 217 -46.08 7.79 -0.01
N LYS A 218 -45.28 7.11 -0.83
CA LYS A 218 -45.72 6.52 -2.11
C LYS A 218 -46.19 5.07 -2.03
N ALA A 219 -45.99 4.36 -0.92
CA ALA A 219 -46.45 2.99 -0.85
C ALA A 219 -47.69 2.83 0.02
N VAL A 220 -48.59 1.98 -0.48
CA VAL A 220 -49.87 1.64 0.15
C VAL A 220 -49.55 0.76 1.35
N TYR A 221 -49.20 1.36 2.48
CA TYR A 221 -48.82 0.63 3.67
C TYR A 221 -49.97 0.57 4.69
N SER A 222 -50.50 -0.63 4.90
CA SER A 222 -51.44 -0.90 5.99
C SER A 222 -50.69 -1.07 7.32
N PRO A 223 -51.35 -0.81 8.46
CA PRO A 223 -50.81 -1.17 9.78
C PRO A 223 -50.40 -2.64 9.90
N ALA A 224 -51.07 -3.55 9.16
CA ALA A 224 -50.74 -4.97 9.13
C ALA A 224 -49.36 -5.23 8.50
N ARG A 225 -49.03 -4.53 7.40
CA ARG A 225 -47.71 -4.64 6.77
C ARG A 225 -46.61 -4.14 7.69
N TYR A 226 -46.82 -2.99 8.34
CA TYR A 226 -45.87 -2.46 9.32
C TYR A 226 -45.61 -3.43 10.50
N LYS A 227 -46.66 -4.07 11.05
CA LYS A 227 -46.48 -5.14 12.05
C LYS A 227 -45.66 -6.31 11.50
N GLY A 228 -45.88 -6.67 10.23
CA GLY A 228 -45.08 -7.69 9.54
C GLY A 228 -43.59 -7.34 9.50
N GLU A 229 -43.25 -6.09 9.18
CA GLU A 229 -41.86 -5.60 9.19
C GLU A 229 -41.24 -5.66 10.59
N LEU A 230 -41.99 -5.27 11.65
CA LEU A 230 -41.52 -5.39 13.03
C LEU A 230 -41.25 -6.84 13.44
N LEU A 231 -42.13 -7.77 13.07
CA LEU A 231 -41.92 -9.20 13.33
C LEU A 231 -40.75 -9.77 12.52
N ALA A 232 -40.58 -9.34 11.27
CA ALA A 232 -39.44 -9.70 10.44
C ALA A 232 -38.12 -9.22 11.06
N ALA A 233 -38.08 -7.97 11.55
CA ALA A 233 -36.94 -7.42 12.28
C ALA A 233 -36.57 -8.28 13.49
N ILE A 234 -37.54 -8.64 14.35
CA ILE A 234 -37.29 -9.52 15.52
C ILE A 234 -36.72 -10.88 15.07
N ARG A 235 -37.29 -11.49 14.03
CA ARG A 235 -36.80 -12.79 13.52
C ARG A 235 -35.39 -12.70 12.96
N ASN A 236 -35.04 -11.58 12.33
CA ASN A 236 -33.72 -11.30 11.76
C ASN A 236 -32.67 -10.84 12.78
N GLY A 237 -32.98 -10.90 14.07
CA GLY A 237 -32.01 -10.62 15.14
C GLY A 237 -32.04 -9.18 15.65
N TYR A 238 -32.98 -8.34 15.19
CA TYR A 238 -33.05 -6.96 15.60
C TYR A 238 -33.87 -6.75 16.87
N VAL A 239 -33.54 -5.68 17.60
CA VAL A 239 -34.33 -5.20 18.74
C VAL A 239 -35.36 -4.18 18.26
N VAL A 240 -36.61 -4.34 18.69
CA VAL A 240 -37.68 -3.34 18.50
C VAL A 240 -37.91 -2.62 19.82
N ASP A 241 -37.98 -1.28 19.79
CA ASP A 241 -38.22 -0.47 20.99
C ASP A 241 -39.58 -0.83 21.62
N ASP A 242 -39.61 -0.95 22.96
CA ASP A 242 -40.83 -1.34 23.68
C ASP A 242 -41.98 -0.32 23.45
N LYS A 243 -41.67 0.96 23.26
CA LYS A 243 -42.65 1.99 22.89
C LYS A 243 -43.23 1.74 21.50
N VAL A 244 -42.42 1.27 20.56
CA VAL A 244 -42.86 0.92 19.21
C VAL A 244 -43.77 -0.31 19.24
N ILE A 245 -43.42 -1.35 20.01
CA ILE A 245 -44.26 -2.54 20.24
C ILE A 245 -45.63 -2.13 20.81
N GLN A 246 -45.62 -1.27 21.84
CA GLN A 246 -46.84 -0.76 22.48
C GLN A 246 -47.69 0.07 21.51
N ALA A 247 -47.08 1.03 20.80
CA ALA A 247 -47.77 1.89 19.83
C ALA A 247 -48.38 1.07 18.68
N ALA A 248 -47.68 0.06 18.20
CA ALA A 248 -48.15 -0.84 17.16
C ALA A 248 -49.25 -1.82 17.65
N LYS A 249 -49.49 -1.91 18.96
CA LYS A 249 -50.31 -2.97 19.57
C LYS A 249 -49.88 -4.35 19.03
N LEU A 250 -48.58 -4.59 19.02
CA LEU A 250 -47.99 -5.82 18.50
C LEU A 250 -48.10 -6.91 19.56
N LYS A 251 -48.82 -8.00 19.24
CA LYS A 251 -48.95 -9.16 20.13
C LYS A 251 -47.90 -10.19 19.71
N LEU A 252 -46.84 -10.31 20.51
CA LEU A 252 -45.81 -11.32 20.31
C LEU A 252 -46.29 -12.65 20.88
N ASN A 253 -45.98 -13.75 20.20
CA ASN A 253 -46.11 -15.08 20.80
C ASN A 253 -44.88 -15.39 21.67
N LYS A 254 -44.95 -16.44 22.50
CA LYS A 254 -43.86 -16.82 23.42
C LYS A 254 -42.50 -17.02 22.73
N SER A 255 -42.50 -17.52 21.49
CA SER A 255 -41.26 -17.70 20.71
C SER A 255 -40.68 -16.35 20.28
N GLU A 256 -41.52 -15.42 19.84
CA GLU A 256 -41.12 -14.07 19.44
C GLU A 256 -40.67 -13.22 20.64
N GLU A 257 -41.31 -13.35 21.80
CA GLU A 257 -40.87 -12.73 23.05
C GLU A 257 -39.49 -13.22 23.46
N ARG A 258 -39.27 -14.54 23.46
CA ARG A 258 -37.96 -15.14 23.74
C ARG A 258 -36.92 -14.63 22.74
N LYS A 259 -37.23 -14.62 21.45
CA LYS A 259 -36.32 -14.12 20.41
C LYS A 259 -35.97 -12.65 20.61
N LEU A 260 -36.94 -11.81 20.97
CA LEU A 260 -36.70 -10.39 21.28
C LEU A 260 -35.76 -10.23 22.49
N GLN A 261 -35.91 -11.04 23.54
CA GLN A 261 -35.01 -11.02 24.69
C GLN A 261 -33.59 -11.51 24.32
N GLU A 262 -33.48 -12.57 23.51
CA GLU A 262 -32.19 -13.03 22.96
C GLU A 262 -31.51 -11.93 22.13
N ASN A 263 -32.28 -11.22 21.28
CA ASN A 263 -31.76 -10.10 20.48
C ASN A 263 -31.30 -8.93 21.37
N LYS A 264 -32.05 -8.60 22.44
CA LYS A 264 -31.65 -7.57 23.43
C LYS A 264 -30.32 -7.95 24.09
N GLN A 265 -30.17 -9.19 24.54
CA GLN A 265 -28.93 -9.68 25.13
C GLN A 265 -27.77 -9.64 24.12
N ASN A 266 -28.00 -10.12 22.89
CA ASN A 266 -27.00 -10.11 21.82
C ASN A 266 -26.53 -8.68 21.50
N LEU A 267 -27.46 -7.71 21.42
CA LEU A 267 -27.13 -6.30 21.22
C LEU A 267 -26.27 -5.74 22.36
N THR A 268 -26.58 -6.10 23.62
CA THR A 268 -25.77 -5.73 24.80
C THR A 268 -24.36 -6.33 24.72
N ASP A 269 -24.24 -7.62 24.40
CA ASP A 269 -22.96 -8.33 24.31
C ASP A 269 -22.07 -7.74 23.20
N ARG A 270 -22.65 -7.47 22.01
CA ARG A 270 -21.94 -6.81 20.90
C ARG A 270 -21.50 -5.41 21.28
N THR A 271 -22.36 -4.62 21.91
CA THR A 271 -22.04 -3.26 22.39
C THR A 271 -20.83 -3.30 23.33
N LYS A 272 -20.78 -4.28 24.24
CA LYS A 272 -19.66 -4.48 25.14
C LYS A 272 -18.38 -4.86 24.38
N SER A 273 -18.45 -5.79 23.42
CA SER A 273 -17.27 -6.19 22.62
C SER A 273 -16.70 -5.03 21.79
N ILE A 274 -17.56 -4.14 21.28
CA ILE A 274 -17.16 -2.97 20.51
C ILE A 274 -16.38 -2.00 21.40
N ALA A 275 -16.88 -1.75 22.61
CA ALA A 275 -16.29 -0.77 23.52
C ALA A 275 -14.81 -1.04 23.81
N GLU A 276 -14.40 -2.30 23.90
CA GLU A 276 -13.00 -2.66 24.18
C GLU A 276 -12.03 -2.28 23.07
N ILE A 277 -12.36 -2.59 21.81
CA ILE A 277 -11.51 -2.29 20.65
C ILE A 277 -11.64 -0.82 20.26
N GLN A 278 -12.86 -0.25 20.32
CA GLN A 278 -13.09 1.16 20.00
C GLN A 278 -12.29 2.09 20.94
N LYS A 279 -12.15 1.73 22.22
CA LYS A 279 -11.32 2.48 23.16
C LYS A 279 -9.84 2.51 22.76
N ALA A 280 -9.34 1.46 22.14
CA ALA A 280 -7.98 1.43 21.59
C ALA A 280 -7.86 2.34 20.36
N ILE A 281 -8.84 2.29 19.45
CA ILE A 281 -8.90 3.12 18.24
C ILE A 281 -8.98 4.62 18.57
N ASP A 282 -9.81 4.98 19.56
CA ASP A 282 -10.08 6.36 19.96
C ASP A 282 -9.00 6.95 20.88
N HIS A 283 -8.04 6.14 21.33
CA HIS A 283 -6.96 6.62 22.18
C HIS A 283 -6.13 7.68 21.44
N PRO A 284 -5.85 8.86 22.04
CA PRO A 284 -5.00 9.88 21.42
C PRO A 284 -3.63 9.32 21.04
N LEU A 285 -3.20 9.55 19.80
CA LEU A 285 -1.91 9.07 19.31
C LEU A 285 -0.73 9.96 19.74
N VAL A 286 -1.04 11.19 20.18
CA VAL A 286 -0.11 12.13 20.79
C VAL A 286 -0.58 12.40 22.21
N ASP A 287 0.32 12.30 23.20
CA ASP A 287 -0.03 12.56 24.59
C ASP A 287 -0.44 14.03 24.81
N ALA A 288 -1.21 14.28 25.87
CA ALA A 288 -1.79 15.58 26.13
C ALA A 288 -0.73 16.70 26.31
N GLU A 289 0.43 16.40 26.88
CA GLU A 289 1.48 17.40 27.11
C GLU A 289 2.17 17.78 25.81
N THR A 290 2.45 16.79 24.95
CA THR A 290 2.98 17.05 23.60
C THR A 290 1.94 17.79 22.75
N ALA A 291 0.67 17.36 22.80
CA ALA A 291 -0.41 17.97 22.03
C ALA A 291 -0.61 19.47 22.35
N LYS A 292 -0.35 19.91 23.59
CA LYS A 292 -0.40 21.34 23.97
C LYS A 292 0.66 22.19 23.27
N LYS A 293 1.79 21.60 22.89
CA LYS A 293 2.90 22.28 22.20
C LYS A 293 2.71 22.32 20.68
N TYR A 294 1.73 21.60 20.15
CA TYR A 294 1.52 21.45 18.73
C TYR A 294 1.19 22.79 18.05
N LYS A 295 1.86 23.02 16.92
CA LYS A 295 1.57 24.04 15.93
C LYS A 295 1.72 23.39 14.56
N PRO A 296 0.78 23.59 13.62
CA PRO A 296 0.90 23.09 12.25
C PRO A 296 2.24 23.41 11.58
N LYS A 297 2.67 24.68 11.70
CA LYS A 297 3.95 25.19 11.24
C LYS A 297 4.81 25.62 12.41
N MET A 298 6.06 25.19 12.39
CA MET A 298 7.08 25.48 13.39
C MET A 298 8.37 25.97 12.70
N THR A 299 9.28 26.58 13.45
CA THR A 299 10.68 26.65 13.03
C THR A 299 11.29 25.25 13.00
N GLU A 300 12.39 25.05 12.26
CA GLU A 300 13.05 23.74 12.21
C GLU A 300 13.48 23.26 13.61
N ALA A 301 14.04 24.16 14.43
CA ALA A 301 14.44 23.84 15.79
C ALA A 301 13.25 23.49 16.71
N GLU A 302 12.13 24.21 16.61
CA GLU A 302 10.90 23.85 17.34
C GLU A 302 10.37 22.48 16.88
N ALA A 303 10.41 22.19 15.58
CA ALA A 303 9.97 20.91 15.03
C ALA A 303 10.85 19.75 15.52
N GLU A 304 12.17 19.94 15.60
CA GLU A 304 13.12 18.96 16.15
C GLU A 304 12.87 18.70 17.65
N ASP A 305 12.63 19.74 18.45
CA ASP A 305 12.26 19.56 19.86
C ASP A 305 10.91 18.84 20.01
N TYR A 306 9.93 19.17 19.17
CA TYR A 306 8.61 18.55 19.18
C TYR A 306 8.65 17.04 18.92
N VAL A 307 9.51 16.59 18.01
CA VAL A 307 9.67 15.16 17.68
C VAL A 307 10.72 14.45 18.54
N LYS A 308 11.25 15.10 19.58
CA LYS A 308 12.27 14.51 20.45
C LYS A 308 11.77 13.18 21.05
N GLY A 309 12.59 12.14 20.91
CA GLY A 309 12.23 10.79 21.33
C GLY A 309 11.16 10.12 20.47
N SER A 310 10.89 10.63 19.26
CA SER A 310 10.18 9.92 18.20
C SER A 310 11.00 8.72 17.73
N TYR A 311 10.32 7.67 17.26
CA TYR A 311 10.88 6.52 16.56
C TYR A 311 11.69 6.94 15.33
N THR A 312 11.26 8.00 14.65
CA THR A 312 11.95 8.58 13.48
C THR A 312 13.04 9.58 13.86
N GLY A 313 13.24 9.87 15.15
CA GLY A 313 14.20 10.88 15.61
C GLY A 313 13.98 12.23 14.92
N ASN A 314 15.07 12.87 14.47
CA ASN A 314 15.04 14.15 13.76
C ASN A 314 15.00 13.99 12.23
N LEU A 315 14.55 12.85 11.70
CA LEU A 315 14.48 12.66 10.25
C LEU A 315 13.43 13.59 9.61
N SER A 316 13.71 14.04 8.39
CA SER A 316 12.80 14.85 7.60
C SER A 316 12.04 14.01 6.59
N PHE A 317 10.76 14.37 6.40
CA PHE A 317 9.87 13.78 5.42
C PHE A 317 9.22 14.85 4.57
N TYR A 318 8.65 14.44 3.45
CA TYR A 318 8.15 15.34 2.42
C TYR A 318 6.73 14.97 2.03
N HIS A 319 5.90 15.98 1.77
CA HIS A 319 4.57 15.78 1.17
C HIS A 319 4.40 16.77 0.03
N GLY A 320 4.10 16.25 -1.16
CA GLY A 320 3.85 17.05 -2.35
C GLY A 320 2.36 17.27 -2.59
N ASN A 321 1.97 18.49 -2.98
CA ASN A 321 0.62 18.77 -3.42
C ASN A 321 0.56 20.12 -4.16
N THR A 322 -0.63 20.65 -4.41
CA THR A 322 -0.82 22.02 -4.87
C THR A 322 -0.46 23.03 -3.77
N VAL A 323 -0.15 24.28 -4.13
CA VAL A 323 0.15 25.38 -3.19
C VAL A 323 -1.02 25.62 -2.24
N SER A 324 -2.26 25.51 -2.71
CA SER A 324 -3.45 25.70 -1.86
C SER A 324 -3.54 24.64 -0.77
N VAL A 325 -3.31 23.36 -1.10
CA VAL A 325 -3.32 22.26 -0.14
C VAL A 325 -2.14 22.35 0.83
N THR A 326 -0.93 22.57 0.32
CA THR A 326 0.27 22.71 1.18
C THR A 326 0.17 23.91 2.12
N SER A 327 -0.41 25.02 1.68
CA SER A 327 -0.69 26.18 2.54
C SER A 327 -1.73 25.88 3.62
N SER A 328 -2.78 25.11 3.30
CA SER A 328 -3.74 24.64 4.31
C SER A 328 -3.08 23.71 5.32
N VAL A 329 -2.18 22.81 4.90
CA VAL A 329 -1.40 21.97 5.81
C VAL A 329 -0.54 22.80 6.76
N GLU A 330 0.11 23.87 6.28
CA GLU A 330 0.91 24.76 7.12
C GLU A 330 0.08 25.60 8.10
N ASN A 331 -1.13 26.02 7.72
CA ASN A 331 -1.94 26.94 8.52
C ASN A 331 -2.90 26.21 9.46
N ASP A 332 -3.58 25.19 8.94
CA ASP A 332 -4.66 24.49 9.62
C ASP A 332 -4.19 23.17 10.24
N GLY A 333 -3.05 22.65 9.79
CA GLY A 333 -2.53 21.35 10.15
C GLY A 333 -2.99 20.24 9.23
N VAL A 334 -2.47 19.05 9.50
CA VAL A 334 -2.80 17.84 8.76
C VAL A 334 -4.16 17.31 9.21
N ASP A 335 -4.99 16.89 8.26
CA ASP A 335 -6.22 16.14 8.53
C ASP A 335 -6.15 14.77 7.84
N PRO A 336 -5.74 13.71 8.58
CA PRO A 336 -5.63 12.36 8.05
C PRO A 336 -6.97 11.81 7.52
N SER A 337 -8.09 12.37 7.98
CA SER A 337 -9.42 11.92 7.57
C SER A 337 -9.74 12.29 6.10
N LYS A 338 -9.08 13.31 5.54
CA LYS A 338 -9.35 13.76 4.15
C LYS A 338 -8.89 12.76 3.08
N ASN A 339 -7.95 11.87 3.40
CA ASN A 339 -7.44 10.88 2.45
C ASN A 339 -8.07 9.49 2.69
N ALA A 340 -9.31 9.31 2.22
CA ALA A 340 -10.02 8.04 2.34
C ALA A 340 -9.53 6.95 1.37
N GLN A 341 -8.58 7.24 0.50
CA GLN A 341 -8.18 6.34 -0.60
C GLN A 341 -6.75 5.80 -0.46
N GLY A 342 -6.09 6.04 0.66
CA GLY A 342 -4.75 5.50 0.92
C GLY A 342 -4.75 3.97 0.89
N ILE A 343 -4.02 3.37 -0.04
CA ILE A 343 -3.91 1.91 -0.20
C ILE A 343 -3.22 1.22 1.00
N PHE A 344 -2.53 1.99 1.84
CA PHE A 344 -1.86 1.48 3.05
C PHE A 344 -2.54 1.95 4.33
N GLY A 345 -3.77 2.43 4.23
CA GLY A 345 -4.53 2.97 5.34
C GLY A 345 -4.89 4.43 5.16
N ARG A 346 -5.99 4.83 5.78
CA ARG A 346 -6.46 6.21 5.81
C ARG A 346 -5.52 7.05 6.67
N GLY A 347 -4.82 7.97 6.03
CA GLY A 347 -3.96 8.91 6.74
C GLY A 347 -3.21 9.90 5.85
N PHE A 348 -2.27 10.62 6.44
CA PHE A 348 -1.45 11.60 5.73
C PHE A 348 -0.11 11.00 5.33
N TYR A 349 0.13 10.96 4.02
CA TYR A 349 1.29 10.28 3.41
C TYR A 349 2.48 11.21 3.28
N LEU A 350 3.63 10.71 3.68
CA LEU A 350 4.90 11.43 3.74
C LEU A 350 6.00 10.56 3.15
N ALA A 351 6.74 11.06 2.16
CA ALA A 351 7.88 10.36 1.57
C ALA A 351 9.17 10.64 2.35
N SER A 352 10.04 9.64 2.45
CA SER A 352 11.41 9.80 2.95
C SER A 352 12.33 10.53 1.96
N ASN A 353 11.97 10.56 0.67
CA ASN A 353 12.72 11.22 -0.38
C ASN A 353 11.96 12.44 -0.92
N LYS A 354 12.63 13.59 -1.03
CA LYS A 354 12.02 14.82 -1.53
C LYS A 354 11.56 14.71 -2.99
N ARG A 355 12.36 14.09 -3.87
CA ARG A 355 12.04 13.96 -5.30
C ARG A 355 10.75 13.17 -5.54
N GLU A 356 10.47 12.20 -4.68
CA GLU A 356 9.21 11.44 -4.69
C GLU A 356 8.00 12.38 -4.51
N SER A 357 8.06 13.23 -3.49
CA SER A 357 7.02 14.22 -3.23
C SER A 357 6.93 15.29 -4.32
N GLU A 358 8.05 15.68 -4.92
CA GLU A 358 8.05 16.62 -6.04
C GLU A 358 7.35 16.05 -7.28
N ASP A 359 7.60 14.78 -7.65
CA ASP A 359 6.90 14.11 -8.76
C ASP A 359 5.41 13.93 -8.45
N TYR A 360 5.07 13.60 -7.21
CA TYR A 360 3.68 13.54 -6.77
C TYR A 360 3.00 14.91 -6.88
N ALA A 361 3.61 15.98 -6.36
CA ALA A 361 3.06 17.35 -6.47
C ALA A 361 2.84 17.77 -7.92
N TYR A 362 3.79 17.41 -8.80
CA TYR A 362 3.73 17.71 -10.23
C TYR A 362 2.61 16.93 -10.95
N SER A 363 2.33 15.69 -10.52
CA SER A 363 1.29 14.84 -11.13
C SER A 363 -0.10 15.08 -10.54
N SER A 364 -0.20 15.42 -9.25
CA SER A 364 -1.46 15.70 -8.55
C SER A 364 -2.02 17.08 -8.87
N GLY A 365 -1.15 18.08 -9.09
CA GLY A 365 -1.56 19.37 -9.61
C GLY A 365 -1.98 19.19 -11.06
N SER A 366 -3.29 19.16 -11.31
CA SER A 366 -3.86 19.04 -12.65
C SER A 366 -3.04 19.85 -13.67
N GLN A 367 -2.64 19.18 -14.76
CA GLN A 367 -1.55 19.54 -15.69
C GLN A 367 -1.64 20.92 -16.40
N LYS A 368 -2.45 21.88 -15.95
CA LYS A 368 -2.75 23.09 -16.72
C LYS A 368 -2.72 24.45 -16.02
N SER A 369 -2.64 24.57 -14.69
CA SER A 369 -2.53 25.93 -14.11
C SER A 369 -2.12 26.05 -12.65
N GLU A 370 -2.14 24.99 -11.84
CA GLU A 370 -1.89 25.14 -10.41
C GLU A 370 -0.41 25.08 -10.06
N GLU A 371 0.01 25.98 -9.16
CA GLU A 371 1.35 25.95 -8.58
C GLU A 371 1.47 24.70 -7.69
N ALA A 372 2.42 23.82 -8.01
CA ALA A 372 2.77 22.66 -7.20
C ALA A 372 3.76 23.08 -6.12
N SER A 373 3.72 22.43 -4.95
CA SER A 373 4.59 22.71 -3.81
C SER A 373 4.90 21.46 -3.00
N VAL A 374 6.00 21.50 -2.26
CA VAL A 374 6.38 20.42 -1.34
C VAL A 374 6.59 20.98 0.05
N VAL A 375 5.89 20.40 1.03
CA VAL A 375 6.16 20.67 2.45
C VAL A 375 7.23 19.71 2.97
N THR A 376 8.13 20.23 3.80
CA THR A 376 9.06 19.43 4.61
C THR A 376 8.55 19.41 6.04
N ALA A 377 8.51 18.21 6.62
CA ALA A 377 7.93 17.97 7.93
C ALA A 377 8.81 17.05 8.78
N LYS A 378 8.61 17.13 10.10
CA LYS A 378 9.04 16.14 11.07
C LYS A 378 7.81 15.38 11.58
N VAL A 379 8.00 14.12 11.98
CA VAL A 379 6.91 13.24 12.42
C VAL A 379 7.16 12.72 13.84
N ASN A 380 6.25 12.98 14.77
CA ASN A 380 6.27 12.45 16.13
C ASN A 380 5.49 11.14 16.21
N VAL A 381 6.21 10.03 16.19
CA VAL A 381 5.70 8.66 16.18
C VAL A 381 6.47 7.83 17.18
N LYS A 382 5.84 6.88 17.85
CA LYS A 382 6.46 6.07 18.90
C LYS A 382 6.40 4.59 18.56
N ASN A 383 5.37 4.14 17.84
CA ASN A 383 5.14 2.73 17.53
C ASN A 383 4.54 2.53 16.13
N PRO A 384 5.31 2.77 15.04
CA PRO A 384 4.82 2.50 13.69
C PRO A 384 4.54 1.01 13.46
N LEU A 385 3.46 0.73 12.73
CA LEU A 385 3.25 -0.54 12.04
C LEU A 385 4.18 -0.59 10.82
N ILE A 386 5.20 -1.44 10.85
CA ILE A 386 6.16 -1.58 9.76
C ILE A 386 5.61 -2.59 8.74
N LEU A 387 5.37 -2.14 7.51
CA LEU A 387 4.88 -2.95 6.40
C LEU A 387 5.90 -2.99 5.26
N GLU A 388 5.85 -4.07 4.50
CA GLU A 388 6.50 -4.27 3.21
C GLU A 388 5.45 -4.28 2.10
N SER A 389 5.88 -4.14 0.84
CA SER A 389 5.01 -4.14 -0.34
C SER A 389 4.11 -5.38 -0.40
N LYS A 390 4.64 -6.57 -0.10
CA LYS A 390 3.88 -7.83 -0.06
C LYS A 390 2.75 -7.88 0.98
N ASP A 391 2.84 -7.07 2.04
CA ASP A 391 1.81 -7.06 3.08
C ASP A 391 0.51 -6.38 2.56
N PHE A 392 0.57 -5.69 1.42
CA PHE A 392 -0.58 -5.08 0.77
C PHE A 392 -1.62 -6.11 0.29
N ASP A 393 -1.19 -7.20 -0.35
CA ASP A 393 -2.10 -8.23 -0.85
C ASP A 393 -2.82 -8.93 0.30
N LEU A 394 -2.12 -9.13 1.41
CA LEU A 394 -2.71 -9.64 2.64
C LEU A 394 -3.83 -8.70 3.12
N PHE A 395 -3.57 -7.38 3.22
CA PHE A 395 -4.61 -6.44 3.62
C PHE A 395 -5.76 -6.33 2.63
N GLY A 396 -5.52 -6.43 1.32
CA GLY A 396 -6.60 -6.48 0.33
C GLY A 396 -7.51 -7.70 0.47
N SER A 397 -6.94 -8.86 0.84
CA SER A 397 -7.74 -10.05 1.13
C SER A 397 -8.51 -9.95 2.44
N LYS A 398 -7.93 -9.32 3.47
CA LYS A 398 -8.49 -9.28 4.84
C LYS A 398 -9.44 -8.11 5.06
N PHE A 399 -9.20 -6.98 4.39
CA PHE A 399 -9.97 -5.75 4.46
C PHE A 399 -10.30 -5.28 3.03
N PRO A 400 -11.16 -6.02 2.31
CA PRO A 400 -11.49 -5.68 0.92
C PRO A 400 -12.17 -4.32 0.85
N GLY A 401 -11.71 -3.51 -0.10
CA GLY A 401 -12.25 -2.18 -0.39
C GLY A 401 -13.26 -2.15 -1.52
N ASN A 402 -13.43 -0.97 -2.10
CA ASN A 402 -14.17 -0.80 -3.37
C ASN A 402 -13.27 -1.10 -4.58
N GLU A 403 -13.86 -1.09 -5.78
CA GLU A 403 -13.18 -1.38 -7.05
C GLU A 403 -11.98 -0.45 -7.36
N SER A 404 -11.90 0.73 -6.73
CA SER A 404 -10.85 1.70 -7.04
C SER A 404 -9.54 1.41 -6.32
N ASN A 405 -9.58 0.91 -5.09
CA ASN A 405 -8.39 0.74 -4.25
C ASN A 405 -8.17 -0.71 -3.78
N ASN A 406 -9.13 -1.61 -4.01
CA ASN A 406 -9.16 -3.00 -3.53
C ASN A 406 -9.03 -3.20 -2.00
N VAL A 407 -8.79 -2.13 -1.24
CA VAL A 407 -8.61 -2.16 0.22
C VAL A 407 -9.50 -1.15 0.93
N ASP A 408 -9.95 -1.51 2.13
CA ASP A 408 -10.60 -0.60 3.06
C ASP A 408 -9.53 0.12 3.90
N SER A 409 -9.15 1.30 3.42
CA SER A 409 -8.14 2.15 4.05
C SER A 409 -8.50 2.51 5.50
N THR A 410 -9.78 2.68 5.82
CA THR A 410 -10.22 3.01 7.18
C THR A 410 -10.01 1.81 8.09
N ALA A 411 -10.35 0.61 7.63
CA ALA A 411 -10.13 -0.62 8.38
C ALA A 411 -8.65 -0.87 8.67
N ILE A 412 -7.74 -0.64 7.71
CA ILE A 412 -6.29 -0.79 7.93
C ILE A 412 -5.80 0.17 9.02
N ALA A 413 -6.18 1.46 8.94
CA ALA A 413 -5.78 2.46 9.93
C ALA A 413 -6.34 2.15 11.33
N GLU A 414 -7.62 1.77 11.42
CA GLU A 414 -8.25 1.39 12.69
C GLU A 414 -7.64 0.10 13.26
N PHE A 415 -7.30 -0.88 12.43
CA PHE A 415 -6.62 -2.10 12.84
C PHE A 415 -5.24 -1.80 13.42
N ALA A 416 -4.45 -0.95 12.76
CA ALA A 416 -3.17 -0.48 13.26
C ALA A 416 -3.32 0.18 14.65
N LYS A 417 -4.27 1.11 14.80
CA LYS A 417 -4.56 1.76 16.11
C LYS A 417 -5.01 0.77 17.18
N ALA A 418 -5.86 -0.19 16.82
CA ALA A 418 -6.34 -1.22 17.73
C ALA A 418 -5.23 -2.13 18.25
N LYS A 419 -4.22 -2.45 17.42
CA LYS A 419 -2.99 -3.16 17.84
C LYS A 419 -2.02 -2.26 18.60
N GLY A 420 -2.32 -0.97 18.70
CA GLY A 420 -1.55 0.04 19.43
C GLY A 420 -0.43 0.66 18.62
N HIS A 421 -0.48 0.57 17.30
CA HIS A 421 0.40 1.34 16.43
C HIS A 421 -0.15 2.76 16.26
N ASP A 422 0.74 3.74 16.26
CA ASP A 422 0.37 5.15 16.10
C ASP A 422 0.57 5.65 14.67
N SER A 423 1.17 4.85 13.81
CA SER A 423 1.36 5.16 12.40
C SER A 423 1.61 3.91 11.58
N ILE A 424 1.78 4.08 10.27
CA ILE A 424 2.18 3.00 9.37
C ILE A 424 3.43 3.46 8.61
N TYR A 425 4.44 2.61 8.51
CA TYR A 425 5.64 2.87 7.72
C TYR A 425 5.85 1.76 6.69
N LEU A 426 5.94 2.15 5.43
CA LEU A 426 6.19 1.27 4.31
C LEU A 426 7.68 1.25 4.04
N LYS A 427 8.31 0.16 4.45
CA LYS A 427 9.75 0.02 4.43
C LYS A 427 10.31 0.11 3.01
N ASP A 428 9.69 -0.60 2.08
CA ASP A 428 10.19 -0.72 0.69
C ASP A 428 10.14 0.60 -0.06
N PHE A 429 9.13 1.42 0.21
CA PHE A 429 8.92 2.70 -0.48
C PHE A 429 9.35 3.92 0.34
N GLY A 430 9.77 3.70 1.58
CA GLY A 430 10.11 4.76 2.51
C GLY A 430 8.97 5.76 2.72
N TYR A 431 7.72 5.28 2.76
CA TYR A 431 6.55 6.11 3.01
C TYR A 431 6.09 5.98 4.45
N PHE A 432 5.65 7.09 5.00
CA PHE A 432 5.09 7.18 6.33
C PHE A 432 3.63 7.64 6.23
N VAL A 433 2.73 6.99 6.96
CA VAL A 433 1.31 7.34 7.05
C VAL A 433 1.02 7.77 8.49
N ALA A 434 0.85 9.07 8.69
CA ALA A 434 0.41 9.62 9.97
C ALA A 434 -1.10 9.44 10.13
N LEU A 435 -1.52 8.94 11.30
CA LEU A 435 -2.92 8.59 11.60
C LEU A 435 -3.61 9.63 12.51
N ASP A 436 -2.86 10.63 12.97
CA ASP A 436 -3.31 11.84 13.67
C ASP A 436 -2.54 13.06 13.15
N GLY A 437 -3.24 14.17 12.92
CA GLY A 437 -2.63 15.40 12.38
C GLY A 437 -1.56 16.01 13.28
N LYS A 438 -1.69 15.84 14.61
CA LYS A 438 -0.72 16.35 15.58
C LYS A 438 0.61 15.59 15.56
N GLN A 439 0.70 14.46 14.85
CA GLN A 439 1.97 13.78 14.64
C GLN A 439 2.86 14.53 13.66
N VAL A 440 2.31 15.39 12.80
CA VAL A 440 3.04 16.03 11.70
C VAL A 440 3.17 17.52 11.95
N VAL A 441 4.41 18.01 12.00
CA VAL A 441 4.72 19.45 12.06
C VAL A 441 5.53 19.83 10.83
N THR A 442 5.08 20.84 10.10
CA THR A 442 5.82 21.38 8.95
C THR A 442 6.76 22.48 9.41
N TYR A 443 7.86 22.65 8.70
CA TYR A 443 8.80 23.76 8.95
C TYR A 443 9.31 24.42 7.68
N LYS A 444 8.95 23.90 6.52
CA LYS A 444 9.31 24.44 5.22
C LYS A 444 8.24 24.10 4.19
N ASN A 445 7.95 25.02 3.28
CA ASN A 445 7.06 24.83 2.14
C ASN A 445 7.70 25.49 0.91
N GLU A 446 7.92 24.70 -0.13
CA GLU A 446 8.71 25.09 -1.30
C GLU A 446 7.90 24.92 -2.58
N PRO A 447 7.42 26.02 -3.19
CA PRO A 447 6.80 25.97 -4.50
C PRO A 447 7.79 25.42 -5.55
N LEU A 448 7.31 24.57 -6.45
CA LEU A 448 8.10 24.04 -7.53
C LEU A 448 8.31 25.11 -8.60
N THR A 449 9.57 25.49 -8.80
CA THR A 449 9.95 26.39 -9.89
C THR A 449 9.73 25.73 -11.25
N GLU A 450 9.53 26.52 -12.32
CA GLU A 450 9.40 26.00 -13.69
C GLU A 450 10.61 25.16 -14.12
N LYS A 451 11.81 25.56 -13.70
CA LYS A 451 13.03 24.77 -13.93
C LYS A 451 12.91 23.39 -13.28
N ARG A 452 12.50 23.32 -12.01
CA ARG A 452 12.36 22.05 -11.29
C ARG A 452 11.26 21.18 -11.90
N LYS A 453 10.12 21.77 -12.29
CA LYS A 453 9.05 21.05 -13.02
C LYS A 453 9.57 20.39 -14.30
N LYS A 454 10.44 21.09 -15.07
CA LYS A 454 11.08 20.51 -16.26
C LYS A 454 11.99 19.33 -15.92
N GLU A 455 12.81 19.45 -14.88
CA GLU A 455 13.69 18.36 -14.42
C GLU A 455 12.88 17.13 -13.96
N ILE A 456 11.80 17.33 -13.21
CA ILE A 456 10.89 16.25 -12.78
C ILE A 456 10.30 15.54 -13.99
N LYS A 457 9.88 16.28 -15.02
CA LYS A 457 9.35 15.69 -16.25
C LYS A 457 10.35 14.77 -16.96
N GLU A 458 11.64 15.05 -16.85
CA GLU A 458 12.73 14.26 -17.44
C GLU A 458 13.13 13.06 -16.55
N ASP A 459 12.96 13.18 -15.23
CA ASP A 459 13.24 12.17 -14.19
C ASP A 459 11.95 11.75 -13.48
N ARG A 460 10.91 11.40 -14.25
CA ARG A 460 9.63 10.94 -13.67
C ARG A 460 9.76 9.55 -13.10
N ILE A 461 9.00 9.30 -12.05
CA ILE A 461 8.81 7.95 -11.52
C ILE A 461 7.94 7.19 -12.50
N THR A 462 8.43 6.03 -12.93
CA THR A 462 7.73 5.19 -13.91
C THR A 462 7.40 3.81 -13.37
N SER A 463 7.94 3.46 -12.20
CA SER A 463 7.77 2.15 -11.57
C SER A 463 7.88 2.22 -10.05
N THR A 464 7.41 1.18 -9.38
CA THR A 464 7.61 0.95 -7.94
C THR A 464 9.08 0.75 -7.57
N ASP A 465 9.89 0.19 -8.49
CA ASP A 465 11.34 0.05 -8.31
C ASP A 465 12.03 1.42 -8.24
N ASP A 466 11.57 2.40 -9.04
CA ASP A 466 12.08 3.78 -8.97
C ASP A 466 11.83 4.38 -7.57
N VAL A 467 10.63 4.18 -7.03
CA VAL A 467 10.25 4.64 -5.67
C VAL A 467 11.14 3.99 -4.62
N ALA A 468 11.29 2.66 -4.68
CA ALA A 468 12.10 1.91 -3.73
C ALA A 468 13.59 2.31 -3.79
N ASN A 469 14.13 2.48 -5.00
CA ASN A 469 15.50 2.96 -5.19
C ASN A 469 15.68 4.36 -4.58
N ARG A 470 14.78 5.30 -4.87
CA ARG A 470 14.82 6.66 -4.31
C ARG A 470 14.72 6.68 -2.79
N ALA A 471 13.86 5.85 -2.20
CA ALA A 471 13.78 5.67 -0.77
C ALA A 471 15.12 5.19 -0.21
N SER A 472 15.70 4.14 -0.80
CA SER A 472 16.98 3.56 -0.38
C SER A 472 18.18 4.49 -0.55
N GLU A 473 18.09 5.49 -1.43
CA GLU A 473 19.13 6.50 -1.65
C GLU A 473 19.06 7.66 -0.65
N SER A 474 17.87 7.96 -0.12
CA SER A 474 17.63 9.04 0.84
C SER A 474 18.24 8.73 2.22
N GLU A 475 18.69 9.76 2.94
CA GLU A 475 19.20 9.61 4.32
C GLU A 475 18.14 9.05 5.26
N THR A 476 16.91 9.58 5.18
CA THR A 476 15.74 9.10 5.93
C THR A 476 15.46 7.63 5.64
N GLY A 477 15.39 7.23 4.37
CA GLY A 477 15.12 5.85 3.99
C GLY A 477 16.25 4.89 4.37
N LYS A 478 17.53 5.27 4.21
CA LYS A 478 18.68 4.47 4.70
C LYS A 478 18.64 4.23 6.19
N THR A 479 18.23 5.25 6.94
CA THR A 479 18.12 5.17 8.41
C THR A 479 16.99 4.22 8.81
N LEU A 480 15.82 4.38 8.19
CA LEU A 480 14.63 3.57 8.49
C LEU A 480 14.67 2.16 7.91
N ALA A 481 15.48 1.88 6.88
CA ALA A 481 15.67 0.53 6.35
C ALA A 481 16.21 -0.46 7.41
N LYS A 482 16.85 0.06 8.46
CA LYS A 482 17.31 -0.72 9.62
C LYS A 482 16.20 -1.12 10.59
N ALA A 483 14.98 -0.59 10.43
CA ALA A 483 13.81 -0.94 11.24
C ALA A 483 13.50 -2.44 11.19
N GLU A 484 13.27 -3.03 12.37
CA GLU A 484 12.76 -4.39 12.50
C GLU A 484 11.29 -4.46 12.03
N LYS A 485 10.93 -5.56 11.38
CA LYS A 485 9.58 -5.80 10.85
C LYS A 485 8.65 -6.25 11.99
N ASN A 486 7.38 -5.86 11.94
CA ASN A 486 6.34 -6.41 12.79
C ASN A 486 5.70 -7.64 12.12
N GLU A 487 5.40 -8.68 12.89
CA GLU A 487 4.63 -9.83 12.41
C GLU A 487 3.14 -9.44 12.28
N ILE A 488 2.56 -9.68 11.10
CA ILE A 488 1.13 -9.50 10.82
C ILE A 488 0.53 -10.90 10.82
N GLU A 489 0.07 -11.36 11.99
CA GLU A 489 -0.74 -12.57 12.14
C GLU A 489 -2.24 -12.28 12.06
#